data_AF-A0A7Y1YAU5-F1
#
_entry.id   AF-A0A7Y1YAU5-F1
#
_cell.length_a   1.000
_cell.length_b   1.000
_cell.length_c   1.000
_cell.angle_alpha   90.00
_cell.angle_beta   90.00
_cell.angle_gamma   90.00
#
_symmetry.space_group_name_H-M   'P 1'
#
loop_
_entity.id
_entity.type
_entity.pdbx_description
1 polymer ?
#
loop_
_entity_poly.entity_id
_entity_poly.type
_entity_poly.pdbx_seq_one_letter_code
_entity_poly.pdbx_strand_id
1 'polypeptide(L)'
;MRSIEPRSRRVFLADFGKVVVGMAVLGACSDGEADPTTTAVSPSSSTTSASSTTQATTTQPPETSATTTEAPTSTEALAGSAAAWERVDLGNVSAYVVVRAGEAVVVDTGNPGSEAAIGDTIQALGLVWDDVAHLILTHRHPDHIGSTDAVMALAAGATAYAGAEDIPSINAPREIVVVGDSDIVSGLEIIETPGHTPGHISVLDTELSLLIAGDAMNGADGGVVGPNPRFTSDLEIANASVVKMAGFQFDTVVFGHGEPVIAGAADLVRALAAEL
;
A
#
# COMPACT_ATOMS: atom_id res chain seq x y z
N MET A 1 -27.03 22.65 -46.85
CA MET A 1 -28.39 22.25 -46.42
C MET A 1 -28.32 20.79 -45.99
N ARG A 2 -28.45 20.56 -44.67
CA ARG A 2 -28.70 19.31 -43.92
C ARG A 2 -28.34 17.96 -44.56
N SER A 3 -27.30 17.31 -44.01
CA SER A 3 -27.18 15.85 -44.07
C SER A 3 -27.87 15.25 -42.84
N ILE A 4 -28.64 14.20 -43.07
CA ILE A 4 -29.58 13.54 -42.17
C ILE A 4 -28.93 12.23 -41.70
N GLU A 5 -28.81 12.02 -40.39
CA GLU A 5 -28.55 10.70 -39.78
C GLU A 5 -29.70 9.72 -40.06
N PRO A 6 -29.41 8.41 -40.06
CA PRO A 6 -30.35 7.44 -39.55
C PRO A 6 -29.82 6.72 -38.29
N ARG A 7 -30.60 6.85 -37.20
CA ARG A 7 -30.60 5.95 -36.03
C ARG A 7 -31.16 4.57 -36.41
N SER A 8 -30.71 3.51 -35.72
CA SER A 8 -31.56 2.43 -35.13
C SER A 8 -30.70 1.25 -34.64
N ARG A 9 -30.50 1.08 -33.32
CA ARG A 9 -31.20 0.19 -32.34
C ARG A 9 -30.80 -1.30 -32.34
N ARG A 10 -30.12 -1.68 -31.24
CA ARG A 10 -30.26 -2.85 -30.33
C ARG A 10 -30.79 -4.17 -30.91
N VAL A 11 -30.12 -5.28 -30.57
CA VAL A 11 -30.72 -6.40 -29.78
C VAL A 11 -29.64 -7.08 -28.92
N PHE A 12 -30.08 -7.39 -27.71
CA PHE A 12 -29.48 -8.05 -26.56
C PHE A 12 -29.80 -9.56 -26.63
N LEU A 13 -28.91 -10.46 -26.21
CA LEU A 13 -29.34 -11.77 -25.70
C LEU A 13 -28.38 -12.28 -24.63
N ALA A 14 -28.97 -12.62 -23.49
CA ALA A 14 -28.34 -13.10 -22.27
C ALA A 14 -28.07 -14.62 -22.34
N ASP A 15 -27.21 -15.11 -21.45
CA ASP A 15 -27.46 -16.41 -20.83
C ASP A 15 -27.00 -16.45 -19.36
N PHE A 16 -27.86 -17.01 -18.51
CA PHE A 16 -27.77 -17.11 -17.06
C PHE A 16 -27.67 -18.60 -16.68
N GLY A 17 -26.67 -18.98 -15.88
CA GLY A 17 -26.37 -20.39 -15.60
C GLY A 17 -26.09 -20.72 -14.13
N LYS A 18 -27.18 -20.82 -13.35
CA LYS A 18 -27.42 -21.75 -12.23
C LYS A 18 -26.42 -21.86 -11.07
N VAL A 19 -26.89 -21.31 -9.95
CA VAL A 19 -26.55 -21.59 -8.55
C VAL A 19 -26.75 -23.08 -8.19
N VAL A 20 -25.82 -23.65 -7.43
CA VAL A 20 -26.03 -24.87 -6.61
C VAL A 20 -25.75 -24.53 -5.16
N VAL A 21 -26.79 -24.61 -4.32
CA VAL A 21 -26.72 -24.56 -2.86
C VAL A 21 -26.60 -25.99 -2.34
N GLY A 22 -25.48 -26.31 -1.70
CA GLY A 22 -25.29 -27.56 -0.96
C GLY A 22 -25.59 -27.34 0.52
N MET A 23 -26.79 -27.75 0.94
CA MET A 23 -27.21 -27.81 2.34
C MET A 23 -26.94 -29.23 2.87
N ALA A 24 -26.16 -29.35 3.94
CA ALA A 24 -26.02 -30.59 4.70
C ALA A 24 -26.25 -30.29 6.19
N VAL A 25 -27.27 -30.93 6.78
CA VAL A 25 -27.53 -30.92 8.23
C VAL A 25 -27.76 -32.36 8.69
N LEU A 26 -27.22 -32.64 9.88
CA LEU A 26 -27.56 -33.63 10.92
C LEU A 26 -26.57 -34.78 11.16
N GLY A 27 -26.04 -34.74 12.38
CA GLY A 27 -25.41 -35.84 13.10
C GLY A 27 -24.92 -35.38 14.47
N ALA A 28 -25.77 -35.47 15.49
CA ALA A 28 -25.48 -35.18 16.89
C ALA A 28 -24.87 -36.39 17.64
N CYS A 29 -24.56 -36.16 18.94
CA CYS A 29 -24.00 -37.04 19.99
C CYS A 29 -22.49 -36.87 20.17
N SER A 30 -21.91 -36.64 21.35
CA SER A 30 -22.39 -36.65 22.74
C SER A 30 -21.31 -36.05 23.67
N ASP A 31 -21.76 -35.36 24.72
CA ASP A 31 -21.22 -35.24 26.09
C ASP A 31 -19.71 -35.27 26.36
N GLY A 32 -19.23 -34.21 27.02
CA GLY A 32 -17.90 -34.15 27.62
C GLY A 32 -17.64 -32.84 28.36
N GLU A 33 -18.29 -32.69 29.52
CA GLU A 33 -18.04 -31.64 30.51
C GLU A 33 -16.79 -31.95 31.35
N ALA A 34 -15.85 -31.01 31.48
CA ALA A 34 -14.95 -30.89 32.64
C ALA A 34 -14.35 -29.47 32.75
N ASP A 35 -14.56 -28.93 33.95
CA ASP A 35 -14.19 -27.64 34.54
C ASP A 35 -12.65 -27.44 34.68
N PRO A 36 -12.14 -26.18 34.80
CA PRO A 36 -10.72 -25.87 34.90
C PRO A 36 -10.31 -25.66 36.36
N THR A 37 -9.20 -26.26 36.81
CA THR A 37 -8.48 -25.70 37.96
C THR A 37 -7.02 -26.14 38.05
N THR A 38 -6.17 -25.16 38.37
CA THR A 38 -5.03 -25.20 39.32
C THR A 38 -3.61 -25.58 38.88
N THR A 39 -2.75 -24.57 39.07
CA THR A 39 -1.39 -24.57 39.65
C THR A 39 -0.19 -25.10 38.86
N ALA A 40 0.61 -24.12 38.42
CA ALA A 40 2.05 -23.95 38.66
C ALA A 40 2.82 -25.10 39.32
N VAL A 41 3.96 -25.49 38.72
CA VAL A 41 5.28 -25.66 39.35
C VAL A 41 6.33 -25.72 38.23
N SER A 42 7.26 -24.74 38.19
CA SER A 42 8.65 -24.96 37.74
C SER A 42 9.44 -25.49 38.94
N PRO A 43 10.51 -26.28 38.77
CA PRO A 43 11.82 -25.63 38.66
C PRO A 43 12.92 -26.41 37.90
N SER A 44 14.00 -25.66 37.61
CA SER A 44 15.41 -26.08 37.63
C SER A 44 15.89 -27.04 36.51
N SER A 45 17.11 -26.98 35.99
CA SER A 45 18.27 -26.10 36.14
C SER A 45 19.38 -26.68 35.26
N SER A 46 20.29 -25.81 34.79
CA SER A 46 21.73 -26.07 34.54
C SER A 46 22.09 -27.09 33.43
N THR A 47 23.19 -26.99 32.67
CA THR A 47 24.54 -26.54 33.03
C THR A 47 25.39 -26.40 31.74
N THR A 48 26.19 -25.34 31.67
CA THR A 48 27.62 -25.28 31.23
C THR A 48 28.17 -26.03 30.01
N SER A 49 28.76 -25.21 29.12
CA SER A 49 30.20 -25.06 28.86
C SER A 49 30.89 -25.67 27.63
N ALA A 50 31.63 -24.74 27.00
CA ALA A 50 33.03 -24.79 26.56
C ALA A 50 33.39 -25.33 25.16
N SER A 51 33.76 -24.35 24.31
CA SER A 51 35.05 -24.19 23.60
C SER A 51 35.80 -25.40 23.05
N SER A 52 36.19 -25.28 21.77
CA SER A 52 37.57 -25.57 21.37
C SER A 52 38.02 -24.75 20.16
N THR A 53 39.26 -24.30 20.27
CA THR A 53 40.09 -23.49 19.38
C THR A 53 40.79 -24.36 18.34
N THR A 54 40.99 -23.87 17.10
CA THR A 54 42.26 -24.13 16.37
C THR A 54 42.54 -23.05 15.30
N GLN A 55 43.68 -22.39 15.48
CA GLN A 55 44.52 -21.68 14.48
C GLN A 55 45.05 -22.68 13.42
N ALA A 56 45.67 -22.37 12.29
CA ALA A 56 46.00 -21.20 11.46
C ALA A 56 46.64 -21.79 10.17
N THR A 57 46.76 -21.02 9.08
CA THR A 57 48.03 -20.80 8.32
C THR A 57 47.77 -20.39 6.86
N THR A 58 48.39 -19.25 6.55
CA THR A 58 48.68 -18.56 5.30
C THR A 58 49.10 -19.41 4.10
N THR A 59 48.62 -19.09 2.89
CA THR A 59 49.46 -18.93 1.68
C THR A 59 48.73 -18.18 0.54
N GLN A 60 49.37 -17.13 0.01
CA GLN A 60 49.19 -16.46 -1.29
C GLN A 60 50.51 -16.72 -2.08
N PRO A 61 50.71 -16.45 -3.40
CA PRO A 61 49.86 -15.85 -4.46
C PRO A 61 50.00 -16.67 -5.81
N PRO A 62 49.78 -16.19 -7.07
CA PRO A 62 50.12 -14.90 -7.69
C PRO A 62 49.00 -14.20 -8.51
N GLU A 63 49.31 -12.96 -8.87
CA GLU A 63 48.55 -11.99 -9.66
C GLU A 63 48.29 -12.44 -11.11
N THR A 64 47.13 -12.05 -11.65
CA THR A 64 46.93 -11.88 -13.09
C THR A 64 46.11 -10.62 -13.36
N SER A 65 46.65 -9.77 -14.23
CA SER A 65 46.00 -8.61 -14.82
C SER A 65 44.84 -9.02 -15.71
N ALA A 66 43.73 -8.28 -15.71
CA ALA A 66 43.27 -7.54 -16.89
C ALA A 66 41.86 -6.93 -16.68
N THR A 67 41.75 -5.71 -17.23
CA THR A 67 40.53 -5.07 -17.75
C THR A 67 39.60 -4.41 -16.74
N THR A 68 39.99 -3.17 -16.40
CA THR A 68 39.05 -2.09 -16.08
C THR A 68 38.17 -1.83 -17.30
N THR A 69 36.92 -2.27 -17.24
CA THR A 69 35.86 -1.72 -18.08
C THR A 69 35.25 -0.58 -17.29
N GLU A 70 35.56 0.66 -17.68
CA GLU A 70 34.82 1.83 -17.22
C GLU A 70 33.34 1.63 -17.60
N ALA A 71 32.49 1.52 -16.58
CA ALA A 71 31.06 1.61 -16.76
C ALA A 71 30.73 3.01 -17.31
N PRO A 72 29.81 3.15 -18.27
CA PRO A 72 29.38 4.46 -18.70
C PRO A 72 28.78 5.20 -17.49
N THR A 73 29.34 6.36 -17.17
CA THR A 73 28.74 7.32 -16.26
C THR A 73 27.41 7.76 -16.84
N SER A 74 26.32 7.19 -16.32
CA SER A 74 24.95 7.64 -16.54
C SER A 74 24.75 8.97 -15.82
N THR A 75 25.35 10.02 -16.37
CA THR A 75 25.08 11.41 -16.01
C THR A 75 24.58 12.13 -17.25
N GLU A 76 23.59 11.52 -17.92
CA GLU A 76 22.67 12.24 -18.77
C GLU A 76 21.40 12.41 -17.95
N ALA A 77 21.24 13.61 -17.44
CA ALA A 77 20.15 14.04 -16.60
C ALA A 77 18.79 13.63 -17.18
N LEU A 78 17.96 12.95 -16.37
CA LEU A 78 16.51 12.91 -16.48
C LEU A 78 15.94 14.32 -16.21
N ALA A 79 16.33 15.29 -17.02
CA ALA A 79 15.65 16.57 -17.10
C ALA A 79 14.32 16.34 -17.81
N GLY A 80 13.29 16.00 -17.03
CA GLY A 80 11.88 16.04 -17.43
C GLY A 80 11.23 14.70 -17.77
N SER A 81 11.30 13.69 -16.90
CA SER A 81 10.25 12.66 -16.98
C SER A 81 8.92 13.29 -16.56
N ALA A 82 7.87 13.06 -17.35
CA ALA A 82 6.53 13.53 -17.00
C ALA A 82 6.08 12.86 -15.71
N ALA A 83 5.37 13.60 -14.86
CA ALA A 83 4.71 13.01 -13.71
C ALA A 83 3.78 11.87 -14.16
N ALA A 84 3.81 10.76 -13.44
CA ALA A 84 3.00 9.59 -13.75
C ALA A 84 2.67 8.85 -12.44
N TRP A 85 1.66 7.99 -12.49
CA TRP A 85 1.37 7.06 -11.40
C TRP A 85 0.91 5.73 -11.97
N GLU A 86 1.14 4.65 -11.23
CA GLU A 86 0.68 3.30 -11.58
C GLU A 86 0.18 2.58 -10.33
N ARG A 87 -0.86 1.76 -10.49
CA ARG A 87 -1.37 0.88 -9.43
C ARG A 87 -0.57 -0.41 -9.43
N VAL A 88 -0.08 -0.79 -8.26
CA VAL A 88 0.40 -2.14 -8.01
C VAL A 88 -0.79 -2.98 -7.53
N ASP A 89 -1.32 -3.82 -8.42
CA ASP A 89 -2.41 -4.75 -8.09
C ASP A 89 -1.84 -5.95 -7.28
N LEU A 90 -2.21 -6.01 -6.00
CA LEU A 90 -1.80 -7.07 -5.07
C LEU A 90 -2.97 -7.99 -4.72
N GLY A 91 -3.99 -8.04 -5.59
CA GLY A 91 -5.22 -8.81 -5.42
C GLY A 91 -6.27 -8.01 -4.67
N ASN A 92 -6.39 -8.24 -3.36
CA ASN A 92 -7.44 -7.57 -2.58
C ASN A 92 -7.03 -6.18 -2.09
N VAL A 93 -5.73 -5.85 -2.09
CA VAL A 93 -5.17 -4.57 -1.65
C VAL A 93 -4.33 -3.98 -2.78
N SER A 94 -4.11 -2.68 -2.77
CA SER A 94 -3.32 -1.97 -3.77
C SER A 94 -2.21 -1.17 -3.09
N ALA A 95 -1.05 -1.13 -3.74
CA ALA A 95 -0.03 -0.11 -3.51
C ALA A 95 0.07 0.77 -4.75
N TYR A 96 0.78 1.89 -4.66
CA TYR A 96 0.93 2.82 -5.77
C TYR A 96 2.37 3.27 -5.93
N VAL A 97 2.78 3.48 -7.18
CA VAL A 97 4.05 4.13 -7.50
C VAL A 97 3.74 5.44 -8.20
N VAL A 98 4.19 6.56 -7.63
CA VAL A 98 4.08 7.89 -8.22
C VAL A 98 5.46 8.34 -8.65
N VAL A 99 5.61 8.77 -9.90
CA VAL A 99 6.86 9.27 -10.46
C VAL A 99 6.83 10.79 -10.47
N ARG A 100 7.84 11.40 -9.84
CA ARG A 100 8.04 12.86 -9.83
C ARG A 100 9.51 13.17 -10.09
N ALA A 101 9.77 14.02 -11.08
CA ALA A 101 11.12 14.53 -11.36
C ALA A 101 12.20 13.43 -11.50
N GLY A 102 11.83 12.26 -12.02
CA GLY A 102 12.72 11.11 -12.19
C GLY A 102 12.88 10.21 -10.96
N GLU A 103 12.21 10.51 -9.85
CA GLU A 103 12.20 9.70 -8.63
C GLU A 103 10.85 9.00 -8.45
N ALA A 104 10.84 7.86 -7.75
CA ALA A 104 9.64 7.15 -7.34
C ALA A 104 9.27 7.43 -5.88
N VAL A 105 7.98 7.63 -5.66
CA VAL A 105 7.32 7.56 -4.36
C VAL A 105 6.45 6.32 -4.34
N VAL A 106 6.72 5.40 -3.41
CA VAL A 106 5.86 4.24 -3.17
C VAL A 106 4.84 4.62 -2.09
N VAL A 107 3.56 4.34 -2.32
CA VAL A 107 2.49 4.51 -1.34
C VAL A 107 1.93 3.14 -0.99
N ASP A 108 2.04 2.78 0.28
CA ASP A 108 1.84 1.44 0.85
C ASP A 108 2.75 0.35 0.25
N THR A 109 2.83 -0.77 0.96
CA THR A 109 3.69 -1.91 0.61
C THR A 109 2.92 -3.22 0.52
N GLY A 110 1.61 -3.23 0.73
CA GLY A 110 0.81 -4.43 0.61
C GLY A 110 1.06 -5.46 1.72
N ASN A 111 0.74 -6.72 1.42
CA ASN A 111 1.01 -7.87 2.29
C ASN A 111 2.48 -8.29 2.24
N PRO A 112 2.99 -9.09 3.20
CA PRO A 112 4.33 -9.65 3.13
C PRO A 112 4.58 -10.40 1.81
N GLY A 113 5.69 -10.08 1.13
CA GLY A 113 6.08 -10.63 -0.18
C GLY A 113 5.62 -9.80 -1.38
N SER A 114 5.01 -8.63 -1.19
CA SER A 114 4.55 -7.76 -2.27
C SER A 114 5.67 -6.97 -2.96
N GLU A 115 6.88 -6.94 -2.39
CA GLU A 115 8.02 -6.18 -2.91
C GLU A 115 8.40 -6.57 -4.35
N ALA A 116 8.16 -7.82 -4.77
CA ALA A 116 8.40 -8.24 -6.15
C ALA A 116 7.48 -7.50 -7.14
N ALA A 117 6.17 -7.44 -6.86
CA ALA A 117 5.20 -6.76 -7.72
C ALA A 117 5.41 -5.24 -7.73
N ILE A 118 5.79 -4.66 -6.59
CA ILE A 118 6.18 -3.25 -6.49
C ILE A 118 7.42 -2.99 -7.36
N GLY A 119 8.43 -3.85 -7.27
CA GLY A 119 9.65 -3.77 -8.08
C GLY A 119 9.39 -3.89 -9.58
N ASP A 120 8.52 -4.81 -9.99
CA ASP A 120 8.09 -4.98 -11.39
C ASP A 120 7.40 -3.70 -11.91
N THR A 121 6.59 -3.05 -11.08
CA THR A 121 5.91 -1.79 -11.44
C THR A 121 6.89 -0.62 -11.56
N ILE A 122 7.83 -0.49 -10.62
CA ILE A 122 8.93 0.49 -10.69
C ILE A 122 9.72 0.29 -11.99
N GLN A 123 10.06 -0.96 -12.33
CA GLN A 123 10.77 -1.28 -13.56
C GLN A 123 9.95 -0.96 -14.83
N ALA A 124 8.64 -1.23 -14.82
CA ALA A 124 7.75 -0.91 -15.92
C ALA A 124 7.65 0.61 -16.18
N LEU A 125 7.83 1.42 -15.13
CA LEU A 125 7.94 2.88 -15.21
C LEU A 125 9.34 3.36 -15.63
N GLY A 126 10.27 2.45 -15.90
CA GLY A 126 11.63 2.75 -16.35
C GLY A 126 12.59 3.16 -15.24
N LEU A 127 12.24 2.86 -13.98
CA LEU A 127 13.02 3.17 -12.79
C LEU A 127 13.64 1.91 -12.17
N VAL A 128 14.52 2.10 -11.20
CA VAL A 128 15.07 1.04 -10.35
C VAL A 128 14.86 1.36 -8.87
N TRP A 129 15.15 0.41 -7.98
CA TRP A 129 15.02 0.61 -6.53
C TRP A 129 15.83 1.78 -5.98
N ASP A 130 16.98 2.09 -6.58
CA ASP A 130 17.80 3.26 -6.21
C ASP A 130 17.12 4.59 -6.53
N ASP A 131 16.13 4.61 -7.43
CA ASP A 131 15.34 5.80 -7.77
C ASP A 131 14.13 5.99 -6.82
N VAL A 132 13.86 5.02 -5.94
CA VAL A 132 12.80 5.15 -4.92
C VAL A 132 13.33 6.02 -3.79
N ALA A 133 12.90 7.28 -3.78
CA ALA A 133 13.32 8.28 -2.79
C ALA A 133 12.41 8.31 -1.55
N HIS A 134 11.14 7.95 -1.71
CA HIS A 134 10.13 8.10 -0.66
C HIS A 134 9.20 6.88 -0.57
N LEU A 135 8.85 6.52 0.67
CA LEU A 135 7.84 5.52 1.00
C LEU A 135 6.81 6.15 1.93
N ILE A 136 5.55 6.30 1.50
CA ILE A 136 4.46 6.83 2.33
C ILE A 136 3.56 5.66 2.73
N LEU A 137 3.38 5.47 4.04
CA LEU A 137 2.50 4.42 4.58
C LEU A 137 1.21 5.08 5.06
N THR A 138 0.08 4.71 4.44
CA THR A 138 -1.22 5.32 4.72
C THR A 138 -1.67 5.04 6.15
N HIS A 139 -1.49 3.81 6.63
CA HIS A 139 -1.83 3.40 7.98
C HIS A 139 -1.19 2.07 8.39
N ARG A 140 -1.37 1.67 9.66
CA ARG A 140 -0.69 0.52 10.26
C ARG A 140 -1.23 -0.88 9.91
N HIS A 141 -2.25 -1.05 9.08
CA HIS A 141 -2.81 -2.40 8.90
C HIS A 141 -1.86 -3.33 8.13
N PRO A 142 -1.78 -4.62 8.52
CA PRO A 142 -0.76 -5.53 8.00
C PRO A 142 -0.77 -5.74 6.48
N ASP A 143 -1.91 -5.56 5.84
CA ASP A 143 -2.09 -5.66 4.40
C ASP A 143 -1.65 -4.41 3.63
N HIS A 144 -1.27 -3.33 4.34
CA HIS A 144 -0.69 -2.11 3.75
C HIS A 144 0.80 -1.96 4.07
N ILE A 145 1.24 -2.43 5.24
CA ILE A 145 2.64 -2.27 5.70
C ILE A 145 3.43 -3.59 5.70
N GLY A 146 2.86 -4.67 5.20
CA GLY A 146 3.38 -6.03 5.33
C GLY A 146 4.75 -6.26 4.68
N SER A 147 5.07 -5.52 3.62
CA SER A 147 6.39 -5.58 2.96
C SER A 147 7.31 -4.39 3.27
N THR A 148 6.99 -3.58 4.29
CA THR A 148 7.78 -2.38 4.65
C THR A 148 9.28 -2.68 4.83
N ASP A 149 9.63 -3.74 5.56
CA ASP A 149 11.03 -4.12 5.78
C ASP A 149 11.76 -4.48 4.48
N ALA A 150 11.15 -5.32 3.65
CA ALA A 150 11.73 -5.74 2.38
C ALA A 150 11.86 -4.57 1.39
N VAL A 151 10.82 -3.74 1.27
CA VAL A 151 10.83 -2.54 0.41
C VAL A 151 11.90 -1.56 0.87
N MET A 152 12.04 -1.30 2.17
CA MET A 152 13.08 -0.39 2.68
C MET A 152 14.50 -0.97 2.56
N ALA A 153 14.65 -2.30 2.57
CA ALA A 153 15.93 -2.96 2.32
C ALA A 153 16.35 -2.83 0.85
N LEU A 154 15.40 -2.93 -0.09
CA LEU A 154 15.65 -2.77 -1.52
C LEU A 154 15.85 -1.29 -1.89
N ALA A 155 14.99 -0.40 -1.39
CA ALA A 155 15.09 1.05 -1.52
C ALA A 155 15.97 1.63 -0.39
N ALA A 156 17.26 1.33 -0.42
CA ALA A 156 18.17 1.64 0.68
C ALA A 156 18.28 3.16 0.97
N GLY A 157 18.07 4.01 -0.03
CA GLY A 157 18.06 5.47 0.09
C GLY A 157 16.72 6.09 0.48
N ALA A 158 15.63 5.32 0.48
CA ALA A 158 14.29 5.87 0.68
C ALA A 158 14.06 6.33 2.12
N THR A 159 13.36 7.47 2.25
CA THR A 159 12.78 7.94 3.52
C THR A 159 11.35 7.43 3.65
N ALA A 160 11.01 6.84 4.79
CA ALA A 160 9.65 6.39 5.08
C ALA A 160 8.87 7.45 5.87
N TYR A 161 7.57 7.57 5.61
CA TYR A 161 6.65 8.52 6.23
C TYR A 161 5.37 7.85 6.69
N ALA A 162 4.83 8.26 7.83
CA ALA A 162 3.51 7.83 8.31
C ALA A 162 2.92 8.83 9.32
N GLY A 163 1.63 8.73 9.58
CA GLY A 163 0.97 9.49 10.66
C GLY A 163 1.42 9.05 12.04
N ALA A 164 1.59 10.02 12.94
CA ALA A 164 2.25 9.85 14.24
C ALA A 164 1.68 8.70 15.09
N GLU A 165 0.35 8.57 15.12
CA GLU A 165 -0.33 7.60 16.00
C GLU A 165 -0.20 6.14 15.53
N ASP A 166 0.20 5.93 14.28
CA ASP A 166 0.33 4.59 13.72
C ASP A 166 1.77 4.08 13.74
N ILE A 167 2.77 4.97 13.72
CA ILE A 167 4.21 4.63 13.76
C ILE A 167 4.57 3.58 14.84
N PRO A 168 4.06 3.65 16.10
CA PRO A 168 4.40 2.65 17.11
C PRO A 168 4.01 1.20 16.76
N SER A 169 3.11 1.02 15.78
CA SER A 169 2.63 -0.29 15.31
C SER A 169 3.27 -0.73 14.00
N ILE A 170 4.12 0.10 13.39
CA ILE A 170 4.78 -0.20 12.12
C ILE A 170 6.18 -0.75 12.41
N ASN A 171 6.46 -1.97 11.94
CA ASN A 171 7.80 -2.53 11.98
C ASN A 171 8.61 -2.04 10.77
N ALA A 172 9.64 -1.24 11.01
CA ALA A 172 10.52 -0.72 9.98
C ALA A 172 12.00 -0.85 10.39
N PRO A 173 12.92 -1.13 9.45
CA PRO A 173 14.35 -1.28 9.72
C PRO A 173 15.06 0.06 9.94
N ARG A 174 14.41 1.18 9.58
CA ARG A 174 14.89 2.55 9.77
C ARG A 174 13.77 3.42 10.35
N GLU A 175 14.15 4.60 10.83
CA GLU A 175 13.20 5.59 11.36
C GLU A 175 12.16 5.99 10.30
N ILE A 176 10.91 6.12 10.76
CA ILE A 176 9.80 6.65 9.97
C ILE A 176 9.64 8.12 10.38
N VAL A 177 9.65 9.01 9.39
CA VAL A 177 9.42 10.43 9.58
C VAL A 177 7.92 10.65 9.79
N VAL A 178 7.58 11.37 10.86
CA VAL A 178 6.20 11.77 11.12
C VAL A 178 5.75 12.79 10.07
N VAL A 179 4.58 12.57 9.48
CA VAL A 179 3.88 13.56 8.65
C VAL A 179 2.46 13.77 9.15
N GLY A 180 1.93 14.97 8.90
CA GLY A 180 0.57 15.36 9.22
C GLY A 180 -0.04 16.26 8.15
N ASP A 181 -1.12 16.94 8.52
CA ASP A 181 -1.93 17.68 7.58
C ASP A 181 -1.15 18.79 6.86
N SER A 182 -1.28 18.85 5.53
CA SER A 182 -0.60 19.79 4.64
C SER A 182 0.94 19.68 4.58
N ASP A 183 1.55 18.65 5.18
CA ASP A 183 2.96 18.33 4.90
C ASP A 183 3.12 17.92 3.44
N ILE A 184 4.29 18.23 2.85
CA ILE A 184 4.58 17.93 1.44
C ILE A 184 5.74 16.92 1.34
N VAL A 185 5.50 15.81 0.64
CA VAL A 185 6.52 14.79 0.33
C VAL A 185 6.63 14.65 -1.19
N SER A 186 7.76 15.07 -1.78
CA SER A 186 7.98 15.07 -3.24
C SER A 186 6.84 15.70 -4.06
N GLY A 187 6.30 16.82 -3.56
CA GLY A 187 5.18 17.55 -4.19
C GLY A 187 3.80 16.94 -3.95
N LEU A 188 3.71 15.84 -3.19
CA LEU A 188 2.46 15.23 -2.75
C LEU A 188 2.06 15.80 -1.39
N GLU A 189 0.83 16.30 -1.29
CA GLU A 189 0.28 16.82 -0.04
C GLU A 189 -0.29 15.70 0.82
N ILE A 190 0.07 15.67 2.10
CA ILE A 190 -0.47 14.73 3.08
C ILE A 190 -1.74 15.30 3.67
N ILE A 191 -2.79 14.46 3.74
CA ILE A 191 -4.06 14.79 4.38
C ILE A 191 -4.26 13.83 5.55
N GLU A 192 -4.31 14.37 6.77
CA GLU A 192 -4.71 13.56 7.92
C GLU A 192 -6.17 13.13 7.75
N THR A 193 -6.38 11.83 7.81
CA THR A 193 -7.68 11.17 7.61
C THR A 193 -7.93 10.12 8.69
N PRO A 194 -7.86 10.51 9.99
CA PRO A 194 -8.01 9.57 11.10
C PRO A 194 -9.39 8.89 11.08
N GLY A 195 -9.49 7.79 11.80
CA GLY A 195 -10.73 7.06 12.07
C GLY A 195 -10.66 5.61 11.66
N HIS A 196 -10.22 5.30 10.43
CA HIS A 196 -9.89 3.92 10.05
C HIS A 196 -8.83 3.34 10.99
N THR A 197 -7.73 4.07 11.12
CA THR A 197 -6.81 4.03 12.25
C THR A 197 -6.60 5.46 12.77
N PRO A 198 -6.09 5.64 14.00
CA PRO A 198 -5.83 6.98 14.53
C PRO A 198 -4.78 7.77 13.73
N GLY A 199 -3.77 7.09 13.18
CA GLY A 199 -2.71 7.72 12.39
C GLY A 199 -2.92 7.66 10.87
N HIS A 200 -4.13 7.37 10.40
CA HIS A 200 -4.39 7.21 8.96
C HIS A 200 -4.17 8.53 8.20
N ILE A 201 -3.46 8.45 7.08
CA ILE A 201 -3.22 9.56 6.16
C ILE A 201 -3.64 9.18 4.74
N SER A 202 -4.04 10.19 3.97
CA SER A 202 -4.29 10.12 2.53
C SER A 202 -3.30 11.05 1.81
N VAL A 203 -3.10 10.83 0.52
CA VAL A 203 -2.11 11.58 -0.28
C VAL A 203 -2.80 12.26 -1.45
N LEU A 204 -2.60 13.57 -1.60
CA LEU A 204 -3.13 14.36 -2.70
C LEU A 204 -2.01 14.82 -3.64
N ASP A 205 -2.20 14.58 -4.92
CA ASP A 205 -1.36 15.09 -5.99
C ASP A 205 -2.17 16.06 -6.85
N THR A 206 -1.84 17.35 -6.73
CA THR A 206 -2.52 18.41 -7.49
C THR A 206 -2.07 18.47 -8.95
N GLU A 207 -0.88 17.98 -9.30
CA GLU A 207 -0.39 17.97 -10.68
C GLU A 207 -1.07 16.84 -11.48
N LEU A 208 -1.21 15.66 -10.88
CA LEU A 208 -1.89 14.52 -11.50
C LEU A 208 -3.40 14.51 -11.24
N SER A 209 -3.92 15.47 -10.47
CA SER A 209 -5.33 15.50 -10.03
C SER A 209 -5.79 14.17 -9.44
N LEU A 210 -4.94 13.61 -8.57
CA LEU A 210 -5.06 12.26 -7.99
C LEU A 210 -5.17 12.35 -6.47
N LEU A 211 -6.16 11.66 -5.91
CA LEU A 211 -6.24 11.36 -4.47
C LEU A 211 -5.95 9.86 -4.26
N ILE A 212 -5.00 9.55 -3.37
CA ILE A 212 -4.78 8.20 -2.86
C ILE A 212 -5.39 8.17 -1.46
N ALA A 213 -6.56 7.57 -1.34
CA ALA A 213 -7.40 7.67 -0.13
C ALA A 213 -7.04 6.63 0.95
N GLY A 214 -6.16 5.67 0.65
CA GLY A 214 -5.93 4.51 1.52
C GLY A 214 -7.27 3.82 1.82
N ASP A 215 -7.54 3.62 3.10
CA ASP A 215 -8.74 2.97 3.62
C ASP A 215 -9.74 3.94 4.28
N ALA A 216 -9.52 5.25 4.14
CA ALA A 216 -10.50 6.26 4.54
C ALA A 216 -11.82 6.13 3.76
N MET A 217 -11.77 5.54 2.56
CA MET A 217 -12.90 5.17 1.71
C MET A 217 -12.48 4.03 0.77
N ASN A 218 -13.43 3.38 0.11
CA ASN A 218 -13.17 2.23 -0.75
C ASN A 218 -13.82 2.40 -2.12
N GLY A 219 -13.26 1.73 -3.13
CA GLY A 219 -13.89 1.62 -4.44
C GLY A 219 -14.95 0.52 -4.46
N ALA A 220 -16.11 0.78 -5.07
CA ALA A 220 -17.13 -0.26 -5.30
C ALA A 220 -17.98 0.05 -6.54
N ASP A 221 -18.11 -0.93 -7.44
CA ASP A 221 -18.97 -0.86 -8.63
C ASP A 221 -18.78 0.42 -9.49
N GLY A 222 -17.54 0.88 -9.64
CA GLY A 222 -17.19 2.11 -10.38
C GLY A 222 -17.54 3.40 -9.64
N GLY A 223 -17.86 3.32 -8.35
CA GLY A 223 -18.10 4.45 -7.46
C GLY A 223 -17.26 4.40 -6.19
N VAL A 224 -17.60 5.30 -5.26
CA VAL A 224 -16.94 5.45 -3.97
C VAL A 224 -17.91 5.05 -2.86
N VAL A 225 -17.44 4.25 -1.92
CA VAL A 225 -18.16 3.92 -0.68
C VAL A 225 -17.32 4.32 0.52
N GLY A 226 -17.98 4.55 1.65
CA GLY A 226 -17.34 4.97 2.89
C GLY A 226 -16.34 3.95 3.47
N PRO A 227 -15.73 4.29 4.61
CA PRO A 227 -14.84 3.40 5.33
C PRO A 227 -15.55 2.10 5.72
N ASN A 228 -14.84 0.97 5.67
CA ASN A 228 -15.42 -0.33 6.01
C ASN A 228 -15.62 -0.43 7.55
N PRO A 229 -16.86 -0.51 8.06
CA PRO A 229 -17.12 -0.47 9.50
C PRO A 229 -16.50 -1.66 10.26
N ARG A 230 -16.18 -2.75 9.57
CA ARG A 230 -15.56 -3.93 10.19
C ARG A 230 -14.10 -3.72 10.58
N PHE A 231 -13.40 -2.82 9.88
CA PHE A 231 -11.96 -2.59 10.04
C PHE A 231 -11.64 -1.15 10.50
N THR A 232 -12.66 -0.35 10.76
CA THR A 232 -12.53 1.06 11.14
C THR A 232 -12.59 1.20 12.65
N SER A 233 -11.58 1.85 13.24
CA SER A 233 -11.44 2.02 14.69
C SER A 233 -12.51 2.96 15.26
N ASP A 234 -12.77 4.07 14.57
CA ASP A 234 -13.79 5.06 14.91
C ASP A 234 -14.49 5.52 13.63
N LEU A 235 -15.73 5.07 13.43
CA LEU A 235 -16.49 5.36 12.23
C LEU A 235 -16.94 6.82 12.13
N GLU A 236 -17.18 7.49 13.27
CA GLU A 236 -17.59 8.89 13.28
C GLU A 236 -16.43 9.78 12.82
N ILE A 237 -15.23 9.54 13.36
CA ILE A 237 -14.01 10.24 12.95
C ILE A 237 -13.67 9.89 11.48
N ALA A 238 -13.81 8.64 11.07
CA ALA A 238 -13.54 8.23 9.69
C ALA A 238 -14.48 8.92 8.69
N ASN A 239 -15.77 9.04 9.03
CA ASN A 239 -16.73 9.77 8.22
C ASN A 239 -16.39 11.26 8.14
N ALA A 240 -15.96 11.87 9.24
CA ALA A 240 -15.48 13.26 9.22
C ALA A 240 -14.26 13.44 8.30
N SER A 241 -13.37 12.45 8.22
CA SER A 241 -12.25 12.42 7.27
C SER A 241 -12.71 12.35 5.81
N VAL A 242 -13.75 11.58 5.49
CA VAL A 242 -14.38 11.57 4.15
C VAL A 242 -14.97 12.94 3.82
N VAL A 243 -15.70 13.56 4.77
CA VAL A 243 -16.27 14.91 4.60
C VAL A 243 -15.16 15.95 4.36
N LYS A 244 -14.04 15.85 5.07
CA LYS A 244 -12.86 16.69 4.84
C LYS A 244 -12.30 16.51 3.42
N MET A 245 -12.10 15.26 2.98
CA MET A 245 -11.59 14.96 1.64
C MET A 245 -12.48 15.49 0.50
N ALA A 246 -13.79 15.56 0.71
CA ALA A 246 -14.74 16.15 -0.24
C ALA A 246 -14.52 17.65 -0.52
N GLY A 247 -13.70 18.33 0.31
CA GLY A 247 -13.30 19.72 0.12
C GLY A 247 -12.13 19.93 -0.86
N PHE A 248 -11.42 18.87 -1.24
CA PHE A 248 -10.25 18.95 -2.12
C PHE A 248 -10.64 18.81 -3.60
N GLN A 249 -9.72 19.20 -4.49
CA GLN A 249 -9.90 19.09 -5.93
C GLN A 249 -9.02 17.98 -6.49
N PHE A 250 -9.66 17.01 -7.15
CA PHE A 250 -9.04 15.89 -7.86
C PHE A 250 -10.06 15.37 -8.88
N ASP A 251 -9.58 14.70 -9.93
CA ASP A 251 -10.44 14.06 -10.93
C ASP A 251 -10.42 12.54 -10.78
N THR A 252 -9.28 12.00 -10.31
CA THR A 252 -9.06 10.59 -10.03
C THR A 252 -8.97 10.33 -8.52
N VAL A 253 -9.55 9.23 -8.06
CA VAL A 253 -9.27 8.68 -6.73
C VAL A 253 -8.96 7.20 -6.79
N VAL A 254 -8.00 6.78 -5.97
CA VAL A 254 -7.56 5.40 -5.82
C VAL A 254 -7.53 5.03 -4.34
N PHE A 255 -7.58 3.72 -4.05
CA PHE A 255 -7.91 3.19 -2.73
C PHE A 255 -6.95 2.08 -2.31
N GLY A 256 -6.93 1.77 -1.02
CA GLY A 256 -6.38 0.50 -0.55
C GLY A 256 -7.12 -0.68 -1.16
N HIS A 257 -8.45 -0.64 -1.11
CA HIS A 257 -9.32 -1.71 -1.59
C HIS A 257 -10.36 -1.22 -2.61
N GLY A 258 -10.63 -2.08 -3.59
CA GLY A 258 -11.62 -1.83 -4.64
C GLY A 258 -11.05 -1.17 -5.90
N GLU A 259 -11.94 -0.79 -6.81
CA GLU A 259 -11.55 -0.24 -8.11
C GLU A 259 -11.35 1.28 -8.06
N PRO A 260 -10.32 1.81 -8.75
CA PRO A 260 -10.14 3.22 -8.99
C PRO A 260 -11.34 3.90 -9.66
N VAL A 261 -11.50 5.20 -9.41
CA VAL A 261 -12.38 6.08 -10.20
C VAL A 261 -11.49 7.07 -10.96
N ILE A 262 -11.41 6.93 -12.28
CA ILE A 262 -10.44 7.63 -13.14
C ILE A 262 -10.93 9.00 -13.66
N ALA A 263 -12.19 9.38 -13.39
CA ALA A 263 -12.71 10.69 -13.75
C ALA A 263 -13.97 11.03 -12.93
N GLY A 264 -14.18 12.32 -12.63
CA GLY A 264 -15.34 12.80 -11.89
C GLY A 264 -15.37 12.32 -10.43
N ALA A 265 -14.24 11.86 -9.89
CA ALA A 265 -14.16 11.31 -8.54
C ALA A 265 -14.61 12.31 -7.46
N ALA A 266 -14.23 13.58 -7.58
CA ALA A 266 -14.62 14.60 -6.60
C ALA A 266 -16.14 14.77 -6.47
N ASP A 267 -16.92 14.57 -7.54
CA ASP A 267 -18.38 14.63 -7.46
C ASP A 267 -18.94 13.44 -6.67
N LEU A 268 -18.38 12.25 -6.86
CA LEU A 268 -18.79 11.05 -6.13
C LEU A 268 -18.41 11.14 -4.65
N VAL A 269 -17.22 11.63 -4.33
CA VAL A 269 -16.80 11.84 -2.94
C VAL A 269 -17.66 12.90 -2.26
N ARG A 270 -18.01 13.99 -2.95
CA ARG A 270 -18.96 14.99 -2.44
C ARG A 270 -20.37 14.42 -2.23
N ALA A 271 -20.83 13.55 -3.12
CA ALA A 271 -22.12 12.89 -2.97
C ALA A 271 -22.12 11.97 -1.74
N LEU A 272 -21.08 11.13 -1.59
CA LEU A 272 -20.90 10.28 -0.41
C LEU A 272 -20.85 11.10 0.88
N ALA A 273 -20.03 12.16 0.92
CA ALA A 273 -19.90 13.02 2.09
C ALA A 273 -21.22 13.70 2.51
N ALA A 274 -22.13 13.95 1.56
CA ALA A 274 -23.44 14.53 1.87
C ALA A 274 -24.41 13.54 2.56
N GLU A 275 -24.08 12.24 2.57
CA GLU A 275 -24.86 11.16 3.19
C GLU A 275 -24.33 10.74 4.57
N LEU A 276 -23.16 11.25 4.99
CA LEU A 276 -22.46 10.88 6.23
C LEU A 276 -22.80 11.78 7.43
#